data_AF-A0A7Y7LYM1-F1
#
_entry.id   AF-A0A7Y7LYM1-F1
#
_cell.length_a   1.000
_cell.length_b   1.000
_cell.length_c   1.000
_cell.angle_alpha   90.00
_cell.angle_beta   90.00
_cell.angle_gamma   90.00
#
_symmetry.space_group_name_H-M   'P 1'
#
loop_
_entity.id
_entity.type
_entity.pdbx_description
1 polymer ?
#
loop_
_entity_poly.entity_id
_entity_poly.type
_entity_poly.pdbx_seq_one_letter_code
_entity_poly.pdbx_strand_id
1 'polypeptide(L)'
;MRLAFRPPGSAAPRGPLRLLAVIAACAALVLGFLVSLAFSAAPAQAAPLSGNDISWPQCPTSEGGSGLPLPPDSAQFVIIGLTKGLPFTTNPCLSSQVGWAKSGNKPAHGYAMAAFPTAAQLSSYKGRGPWSSATRAGQLSNVGYAEASAAVSAMAGASFRPPVVWIDVEPRTAQPWPASTAAQQRENRLVVEGLMRGLRDAGFAYGLYSFASGWAAITGSWLLPGVPVWATAGRLDYPTEAADMCTRASFSGGHVYLSQWYDDVRDYDMSCGSYAFTNLPMPGSSLSGSTGEFNGDWNNDVLARVGSTGQLRLYPGNGKGAFTAGTTIGTGWQGMSALDTVGDFNGDGYGDVLARDAAGALWLYPGNGRGGWLARVKVGSGWNGFSAILGPGDFNGDQKVDVLARDATGALWLYPGNGRGGWLARVKVGSGWNGFSAILGPGDVNGDGTADILARQASTGELWLYPGSGRGTWLSRVRVGIGWNSMTALASPGDFNGDRTPDVLARDAAGNLWLYARKGNTAWFPRTQVGWAWNSINTIF
;
A
#
# COMPACT_ATOMS: atom_id res chain seq x y z
N MET A 1 -2.65 -29.29 94.59
CA MET A 1 -2.64 -30.65 94.00
C MET A 1 -1.47 -30.71 93.01
N ARG A 2 -0.45 -31.60 93.07
CA ARG A 2 -0.27 -32.91 93.77
C ARG A 2 -1.37 -33.93 93.40
N LEU A 3 -1.14 -35.15 92.92
CA LEU A 3 0.04 -36.01 92.58
C LEU A 3 -0.46 -37.04 91.52
N ALA A 4 0.29 -37.84 90.74
CA ALA A 4 1.71 -38.06 90.34
C ALA A 4 1.65 -38.75 88.93
N PHE A 5 2.64 -39.35 88.23
CA PHE A 5 4.05 -39.78 88.38
C PHE A 5 4.83 -39.30 87.11
N ARG A 6 6.15 -39.05 87.05
CA ARG A 6 7.43 -39.73 87.39
C ARG A 6 8.03 -40.64 86.26
N PRO A 7 9.39 -40.69 86.10
CA PRO A 7 10.12 -41.12 84.88
C PRO A 7 11.11 -42.29 85.24
N PRO A 8 12.37 -42.46 84.73
CA PRO A 8 13.13 -41.90 83.59
C PRO A 8 13.99 -42.92 82.77
N GLY A 9 14.77 -42.41 81.80
CA GLY A 9 16.09 -42.95 81.38
C GLY A 9 16.34 -43.00 79.86
N SER A 10 17.56 -43.12 79.32
CA SER A 10 18.91 -42.65 79.71
C SER A 10 19.96 -43.21 78.70
N ALA A 11 21.06 -42.49 78.45
CA ALA A 11 22.10 -42.74 77.42
C ALA A 11 21.63 -42.54 75.95
N ALA A 12 22.27 -41.79 75.04
CA ALA A 12 23.68 -41.41 74.76
C ALA A 12 24.47 -42.45 73.91
N PRO A 13 25.56 -42.05 73.21
CA PRO A 13 25.68 -40.91 72.30
C PRO A 13 26.15 -41.35 70.89
N ARG A 14 25.84 -40.59 69.82
CA ARG A 14 26.37 -40.85 68.47
C ARG A 14 26.64 -39.57 67.66
N GLY A 15 27.90 -39.35 67.30
CA GLY A 15 28.27 -38.64 66.06
C GLY A 15 28.64 -39.66 64.97
N PRO A 16 29.37 -39.28 63.93
CA PRO A 16 29.19 -38.05 63.16
C PRO A 16 29.04 -38.37 61.66
N LEU A 17 27.81 -38.40 61.13
CA LEU A 17 27.53 -38.71 59.72
C LEU A 17 26.78 -37.57 59.03
N ARG A 18 27.53 -36.51 58.69
CA ARG A 18 27.07 -35.36 57.89
C ARG A 18 27.78 -35.28 56.53
N LEU A 19 28.01 -36.42 55.89
CA LEU A 19 28.42 -36.52 54.48
C LEU A 19 28.00 -37.89 53.91
N LEU A 20 27.41 -37.89 52.70
CA LEU A 20 26.93 -39.01 51.83
C LEU A 20 25.45 -38.98 51.41
N ALA A 21 24.60 -38.10 51.96
CA ALA A 21 23.18 -38.01 51.59
C ALA A 21 22.85 -37.00 50.44
N VAL A 22 23.85 -36.56 49.66
CA VAL A 22 23.69 -35.51 48.62
C VAL A 22 23.99 -36.01 47.21
N ILE A 23 24.88 -37.00 47.04
CA ILE A 23 25.39 -37.41 45.72
C ILE A 23 24.40 -38.32 44.95
N ALA A 24 23.59 -39.13 45.67
CA ALA A 24 22.63 -40.04 45.04
C ALA A 24 21.44 -39.35 44.35
N ALA A 25 21.06 -38.14 44.79
CA ALA A 25 19.92 -37.40 44.23
C ALA A 25 20.21 -36.79 42.86
N CYS A 26 21.47 -36.45 42.56
CA CYS A 26 21.84 -35.78 41.31
C CYS A 26 21.93 -36.76 40.11
N ALA A 27 22.28 -38.03 40.33
CA ALA A 27 22.43 -39.01 39.25
C ALA A 27 21.08 -39.37 38.58
N ALA A 28 20.02 -39.53 39.38
CA ALA A 28 18.69 -39.91 38.87
C ALA A 28 18.02 -38.80 38.03
N LEU A 29 18.27 -37.54 38.35
CA LEU A 29 17.73 -36.38 37.61
C LEU A 29 18.44 -36.12 36.28
N VAL A 30 19.69 -36.58 36.11
CA VAL A 30 20.46 -36.39 34.87
C VAL A 30 20.10 -37.44 33.81
N LEU A 31 19.85 -38.70 34.19
CA LEU A 31 19.37 -39.71 33.22
C LEU A 31 17.92 -39.48 32.79
N GLY A 32 17.07 -38.90 33.65
CA GLY A 32 15.68 -38.56 33.30
C GLY A 32 15.54 -37.45 32.25
N PHE A 33 16.56 -36.60 32.05
CA PHE A 33 16.50 -35.46 31.14
C PHE A 33 17.11 -35.70 29.75
N LEU A 34 17.68 -36.89 29.48
CA LEU A 34 18.33 -37.21 28.21
C LEU A 34 17.45 -37.97 27.20
N VAL A 35 16.21 -38.33 27.57
CA VAL A 35 15.22 -38.98 26.67
C VAL A 35 13.93 -38.15 26.57
N SER A 36 14.08 -36.83 26.47
CA SER A 36 13.00 -35.89 26.10
C SER A 36 13.47 -34.70 25.28
N LEU A 37 14.71 -34.74 24.75
CA LEU A 37 15.08 -33.99 23.55
C LEU A 37 14.45 -34.64 22.32
N ALA A 38 13.12 -34.61 22.28
CA ALA A 38 12.43 -34.67 21.01
C ALA A 38 12.93 -33.46 20.20
N PHE A 39 13.70 -33.73 19.15
CA PHE A 39 13.99 -32.71 18.16
C PHE A 39 12.66 -32.31 17.54
N SER A 40 12.12 -31.17 17.99
CA SER A 40 11.13 -30.41 17.23
C SER A 40 11.81 -29.95 15.94
N ALA A 41 11.92 -30.86 14.99
CA ALA A 41 12.31 -30.54 13.63
C ALA A 41 11.41 -29.40 13.18
N ALA A 42 12.03 -28.29 12.73
CA ALA A 42 11.27 -27.18 12.16
C ALA A 42 10.33 -27.78 11.09
N PRO A 43 9.02 -27.45 11.11
CA PRO A 43 8.03 -28.14 10.30
C PRO A 43 8.50 -28.13 8.85
N ALA A 44 8.72 -29.32 8.29
CA ALA A 44 9.55 -29.51 7.09
C ALA A 44 9.10 -28.56 5.98
N GLN A 45 9.90 -27.51 5.77
CA GLN A 45 9.49 -26.35 4.99
C GLN A 45 9.39 -26.79 3.53
N ALA A 46 8.15 -26.97 3.07
CA ALA A 46 7.91 -27.72 1.85
C ALA A 46 8.61 -27.05 0.65
N ALA A 47 9.26 -27.89 -0.15
CA ALA A 47 10.33 -27.47 -1.03
C ALA A 47 9.88 -26.42 -2.05
N PRO A 48 10.78 -25.50 -2.46
CA PRO A 48 10.62 -24.73 -3.69
C PRO A 48 10.21 -25.63 -4.85
N LEU A 49 9.21 -25.21 -5.60
CA LEU A 49 8.87 -25.79 -6.88
C LEU A 49 9.76 -25.16 -7.96
N SER A 50 10.09 -25.89 -9.02
CA SER A 50 10.78 -25.36 -10.21
C SER A 50 9.82 -25.23 -11.40
N GLY A 51 9.96 -24.16 -12.17
CA GLY A 51 9.14 -23.86 -13.34
C GLY A 51 9.91 -23.14 -14.43
N ASN A 52 9.20 -22.62 -15.42
CA ASN A 52 9.75 -21.86 -16.54
C ASN A 52 8.68 -20.93 -17.14
N ASP A 53 9.14 -19.89 -17.85
CA ASP A 53 8.31 -19.15 -18.80
C ASP A 53 7.86 -20.03 -19.98
N ILE A 54 6.68 -19.73 -20.50
CA ILE A 54 6.20 -20.20 -21.80
C ILE A 54 5.47 -19.04 -22.48
N SER A 55 6.15 -18.38 -23.41
CA SER A 55 5.70 -17.11 -23.99
C SER A 55 5.98 -17.06 -25.50
N TRP A 56 6.01 -15.86 -26.07
CA TRP A 56 6.12 -15.68 -27.52
C TRP A 56 7.43 -16.23 -28.16
N PRO A 57 8.62 -16.25 -27.52
CA PRO A 57 9.82 -16.86 -28.10
C PRO A 57 9.66 -18.36 -28.38
N GLN A 58 8.89 -19.08 -27.56
CA GLN A 58 8.57 -20.50 -27.74
C GLN A 58 7.41 -20.74 -28.73
N CYS A 59 6.87 -19.70 -29.39
CA CYS A 59 6.01 -19.88 -30.55
C CYS A 59 6.78 -20.47 -31.74
N PRO A 60 6.13 -21.31 -32.59
CA PRO A 60 6.68 -21.69 -33.89
C PRO A 60 7.04 -20.47 -34.75
N THR A 61 8.07 -20.60 -35.57
CA THR A 61 8.47 -19.55 -36.54
C THR A 61 7.38 -19.26 -37.58
N SER A 62 6.51 -20.24 -37.88
CA SER A 62 5.30 -20.06 -38.69
C SER A 62 4.23 -19.17 -38.06
N GLU A 63 4.21 -19.05 -36.73
CA GLU A 63 3.38 -18.09 -35.98
C GLU A 63 4.16 -16.80 -35.67
N GLY A 64 5.34 -16.65 -36.29
CA GLY A 64 6.25 -15.53 -36.12
C GLY A 64 6.83 -15.44 -34.71
N GLY A 65 7.12 -16.58 -34.07
CA GLY A 65 7.98 -16.71 -32.89
C GLY A 65 9.42 -17.09 -33.24
N SER A 66 10.22 -17.43 -32.22
CA SER A 66 11.62 -17.82 -32.38
C SER A 66 11.83 -19.34 -32.50
N GLY A 67 10.79 -20.15 -32.24
CA GLY A 67 10.89 -21.61 -32.26
C GLY A 67 11.70 -22.20 -31.11
N LEU A 68 11.87 -21.46 -29.99
CA LEU A 68 12.56 -21.98 -28.81
C LEU A 68 11.80 -23.17 -28.19
N PRO A 69 12.50 -24.13 -27.59
CA PRO A 69 11.87 -25.32 -27.04
C PRO A 69 10.94 -24.96 -25.88
N LEU A 70 9.85 -25.72 -25.75
CA LEU A 70 8.97 -25.65 -24.57
C LEU A 70 9.75 -25.99 -23.28
N PRO A 71 9.20 -25.62 -22.11
CA PRO A 71 9.71 -26.10 -20.82
C PRO A 71 9.80 -27.64 -20.79
N PRO A 72 10.80 -28.21 -20.09
CA PRO A 72 10.93 -29.66 -19.96
C PRO A 72 9.75 -30.26 -19.18
N ASP A 73 9.50 -31.56 -19.36
CA ASP A 73 8.43 -32.26 -18.64
C ASP A 73 8.58 -32.19 -17.11
N SER A 74 9.81 -32.01 -16.62
CA SER A 74 10.15 -31.81 -15.20
C SER A 74 9.70 -30.46 -14.61
N ALA A 75 9.31 -29.47 -15.42
CA ALA A 75 8.78 -28.20 -14.92
C ALA A 75 7.48 -28.45 -14.13
N GLN A 76 7.45 -28.05 -12.86
CA GLN A 76 6.34 -28.31 -11.94
C GLN A 76 5.23 -27.26 -12.05
N PHE A 77 5.54 -26.10 -12.62
CA PHE A 77 4.61 -25.04 -13.00
C PHE A 77 5.13 -24.28 -14.23
N VAL A 78 4.33 -23.36 -14.78
CA VAL A 78 4.79 -22.41 -15.80
C VAL A 78 4.23 -21.00 -15.60
N ILE A 79 4.91 -19.99 -16.14
CA ILE A 79 4.40 -18.62 -16.23
C ILE A 79 4.12 -18.31 -17.71
N ILE A 80 2.84 -18.10 -18.05
CA ILE A 80 2.42 -18.03 -19.46
C ILE A 80 2.37 -16.58 -19.94
N GLY A 81 3.15 -16.26 -20.97
CA GLY A 81 3.18 -14.93 -21.56
C GLY A 81 1.90 -14.60 -22.32
N LEU A 82 1.15 -13.61 -21.84
CA LEU A 82 -0.08 -13.14 -22.48
C LEU A 82 0.20 -12.27 -23.72
N THR A 83 1.39 -11.68 -23.79
CA THR A 83 1.78 -10.64 -24.75
C THR A 83 2.95 -11.03 -25.65
N LYS A 84 2.94 -10.57 -26.91
CA LYS A 84 4.05 -10.64 -27.88
C LYS A 84 5.02 -9.47 -27.65
N GLY A 85 5.70 -9.49 -26.51
CA GLY A 85 6.81 -8.57 -26.15
C GLY A 85 6.45 -7.10 -25.92
N LEU A 86 5.18 -6.71 -26.03
CA LEU A 86 4.66 -5.36 -25.80
C LEU A 86 3.21 -5.42 -25.28
N PRO A 87 2.71 -4.38 -24.59
CA PRO A 87 1.28 -4.25 -24.33
C PRO A 87 0.47 -4.17 -25.63
N PHE A 88 -0.81 -4.54 -25.55
CA PHE A 88 -1.75 -4.63 -26.68
C PHE A 88 -1.42 -5.63 -27.80
N THR A 89 -0.26 -6.31 -27.79
CA THR A 89 0.05 -7.39 -28.74
C THR A 89 -0.21 -8.76 -28.11
N THR A 90 -1.29 -9.46 -28.49
CA THR A 90 -1.57 -10.81 -27.97
C THR A 90 -0.48 -11.81 -28.39
N ASN A 91 -0.04 -12.68 -27.48
CA ASN A 91 0.78 -13.85 -27.84
C ASN A 91 -0.05 -14.80 -28.74
N PRO A 92 0.34 -15.06 -30.00
CA PRO A 92 -0.46 -15.87 -30.91
C PRO A 92 -0.65 -17.32 -30.44
N CYS A 93 0.35 -17.88 -29.74
CA CYS A 93 0.33 -19.27 -29.28
C CYS A 93 -0.32 -19.45 -27.91
N LEU A 94 -0.90 -18.39 -27.32
CA LEU A 94 -1.42 -18.44 -25.95
C LEU A 94 -2.38 -19.62 -25.73
N SER A 95 -3.28 -19.89 -26.69
CA SER A 95 -4.23 -21.01 -26.61
C SER A 95 -3.55 -22.39 -26.66
N SER A 96 -2.50 -22.58 -27.47
CA SER A 96 -1.79 -23.86 -27.58
C SER A 96 -0.85 -24.09 -26.39
N GLN A 97 -0.21 -23.03 -25.89
CA GLN A 97 0.64 -23.05 -24.69
C GLN A 97 -0.18 -23.31 -23.41
N VAL A 98 -1.36 -22.68 -23.28
CA VAL A 98 -2.34 -22.98 -22.22
C VAL A 98 -2.87 -24.42 -22.36
N GLY A 99 -3.09 -24.90 -23.59
CA GLY A 99 -3.46 -26.30 -23.86
C GLY A 99 -2.40 -27.29 -23.37
N TRP A 100 -1.13 -27.04 -23.72
CA TRP A 100 0.01 -27.85 -23.30
C TRP A 100 0.17 -27.90 -21.77
N ALA A 101 0.09 -26.75 -21.10
CA ALA A 101 0.17 -26.68 -19.63
C ALA A 101 -0.95 -27.48 -18.97
N LYS A 102 -2.20 -27.37 -19.47
CA LYS A 102 -3.35 -28.16 -19.01
C LYS A 102 -3.14 -29.67 -19.24
N SER A 103 -2.66 -30.09 -20.42
CA SER A 103 -2.41 -31.52 -20.70
C SER A 103 -1.26 -32.11 -19.88
N GLY A 104 -0.24 -31.31 -19.56
CA GLY A 104 0.85 -31.69 -18.67
C GLY A 104 0.53 -31.58 -17.18
N ASN A 105 -0.72 -31.25 -16.81
CA ASN A 105 -1.17 -30.97 -15.44
C ASN A 105 -0.28 -29.96 -14.70
N LYS A 106 0.24 -28.95 -15.40
CA LYS A 106 1.12 -27.92 -14.85
C LYS A 106 0.27 -26.72 -14.38
N PRO A 107 0.26 -26.37 -13.08
CA PRO A 107 -0.32 -25.10 -12.63
C PRO A 107 0.38 -23.92 -13.31
N ALA A 108 -0.38 -22.85 -13.56
CA ALA A 108 0.07 -21.76 -14.42
C ALA A 108 -0.38 -20.38 -13.92
N HIS A 109 0.55 -19.41 -13.90
CA HIS A 109 0.25 -17.98 -13.84
C HIS A 109 0.24 -17.37 -15.24
N GLY A 110 -0.27 -16.15 -15.38
CA GLY A 110 -0.03 -15.32 -16.56
C GLY A 110 0.98 -14.21 -16.29
N TYR A 111 1.58 -13.65 -17.34
CA TYR A 111 2.24 -12.35 -17.27
C TYR A 111 1.98 -11.47 -18.49
N ALA A 112 1.93 -10.16 -18.30
CA ALA A 112 1.71 -9.18 -19.35
C ALA A 112 2.79 -8.09 -19.32
N MET A 113 3.36 -7.80 -20.49
CA MET A 113 4.29 -6.69 -20.70
C MET A 113 3.56 -5.36 -20.52
N ALA A 114 4.07 -4.50 -19.63
CA ALA A 114 3.69 -3.10 -19.52
C ALA A 114 4.69 -2.21 -20.28
N ALA A 115 4.23 -1.10 -20.83
CA ALA A 115 5.14 -0.09 -21.40
C ALA A 115 4.55 1.31 -21.32
N PHE A 116 5.40 2.34 -21.46
CA PHE A 116 4.89 3.72 -21.52
C PHE A 116 4.17 3.99 -22.84
N PRO A 117 2.96 4.57 -22.86
CA PRO A 117 2.19 4.70 -24.10
C PRO A 117 2.87 5.57 -25.17
N THR A 118 2.87 5.06 -26.39
CA THR A 118 3.02 5.88 -27.60
C THR A 118 1.88 6.91 -27.69
N ALA A 119 2.10 8.00 -28.44
CA ALA A 119 1.05 9.00 -28.68
C ALA A 119 -0.24 8.42 -29.31
N ALA A 120 -0.13 7.34 -30.10
CA ALA A 120 -1.26 6.66 -30.71
C ALA A 120 -2.07 5.83 -29.69
N GLN A 121 -1.40 5.07 -28.81
CA GLN A 121 -2.03 4.38 -27.68
C GLN A 121 -2.67 5.39 -26.73
N LEU A 122 -1.97 6.47 -26.37
CA LEU A 122 -2.51 7.53 -25.53
C LEU A 122 -3.79 8.13 -26.13
N SER A 123 -3.78 8.52 -27.42
CA SER A 123 -4.96 9.08 -28.07
C SER A 123 -6.16 8.12 -28.06
N SER A 124 -5.90 6.82 -28.25
CA SER A 124 -6.92 5.76 -28.32
C SER A 124 -7.48 5.34 -26.95
N TYR A 125 -6.64 5.30 -25.91
CA TYR A 125 -6.95 4.65 -24.63
C TYR A 125 -7.08 5.63 -23.44
N LYS A 126 -6.78 6.92 -23.60
CA LYS A 126 -6.90 7.97 -22.56
C LYS A 126 -8.25 8.10 -21.83
N GLY A 127 -9.31 7.49 -22.36
CA GLY A 127 -10.65 7.43 -21.75
C GLY A 127 -11.16 6.00 -21.54
N ARG A 128 -10.26 5.03 -21.39
CA ARG A 128 -10.56 3.59 -21.26
C ARG A 128 -10.19 3.03 -19.87
N GLY A 129 -10.60 3.75 -18.83
CA GLY A 129 -10.49 3.34 -17.43
C GLY A 129 -11.40 4.21 -16.54
N PRO A 130 -11.31 4.09 -15.20
CA PRO A 130 -12.19 4.81 -14.28
C PRO A 130 -11.84 6.31 -14.13
N TRP A 131 -10.62 6.73 -14.47
CA TRP A 131 -10.12 8.08 -14.21
C TRP A 131 -10.60 9.13 -15.23
N SER A 132 -10.61 10.39 -14.82
CA SER A 132 -10.95 11.53 -15.66
C SER A 132 -9.93 11.69 -16.80
N SER A 133 -10.42 11.69 -18.05
CA SER A 133 -9.59 11.94 -19.22
C SER A 133 -9.22 13.42 -19.43
N ALA A 134 -9.61 14.31 -18.50
CA ALA A 134 -9.31 15.74 -18.54
C ALA A 134 -7.84 16.05 -18.18
N THR A 135 -7.20 15.27 -17.32
CA THR A 135 -5.81 15.48 -16.87
C THR A 135 -4.86 14.47 -17.49
N ARG A 136 -3.61 14.90 -17.75
CA ARG A 136 -2.54 14.02 -18.24
C ARG A 136 -2.38 12.75 -17.39
N ALA A 137 -2.52 12.88 -16.08
CA ALA A 137 -2.36 11.78 -15.12
C ALA A 137 -3.52 10.76 -15.17
N GLY A 138 -4.77 11.21 -15.25
CA GLY A 138 -5.92 10.32 -15.47
C GLY A 138 -5.87 9.65 -16.85
N GLN A 139 -5.45 10.38 -17.89
CA GLN A 139 -5.23 9.80 -19.23
C GLN A 139 -4.19 8.67 -19.23
N LEU A 140 -3.05 8.83 -18.54
CA LEU A 140 -2.04 7.78 -18.39
C LEU A 140 -2.57 6.54 -17.65
N SER A 141 -3.25 6.77 -16.53
CA SER A 141 -3.87 5.70 -15.72
C SER A 141 -4.89 4.90 -16.54
N ASN A 142 -5.66 5.58 -17.40
CA ASN A 142 -6.59 4.95 -18.33
C ASN A 142 -5.93 4.16 -19.47
N VAL A 143 -4.72 4.51 -19.94
CA VAL A 143 -3.99 3.62 -20.86
C VAL A 143 -3.58 2.34 -20.13
N GLY A 144 -3.01 2.45 -18.93
CA GLY A 144 -2.62 1.27 -18.16
C GLY A 144 -3.80 0.32 -17.89
N TYR A 145 -4.97 0.87 -17.57
CA TYR A 145 -6.20 0.08 -17.45
C TYR A 145 -6.56 -0.64 -18.75
N ALA A 146 -6.32 -0.01 -19.91
CA ALA A 146 -6.53 -0.62 -21.21
C ALA A 146 -5.48 -1.71 -21.55
N GLU A 147 -4.24 -1.60 -21.07
CA GLU A 147 -3.22 -2.65 -21.21
C GLU A 147 -3.64 -3.92 -20.45
N ALA A 148 -4.07 -3.78 -19.19
CA ALA A 148 -4.67 -4.88 -18.44
C ALA A 148 -5.95 -5.42 -19.10
N SER A 149 -6.82 -4.56 -19.62
CA SER A 149 -8.03 -4.98 -20.35
C SER A 149 -7.71 -5.80 -21.61
N ALA A 150 -6.61 -5.48 -22.31
CA ALA A 150 -6.14 -6.26 -23.45
C ALA A 150 -5.59 -7.64 -23.00
N ALA A 151 -4.81 -7.69 -21.92
CA ALA A 151 -4.31 -8.94 -21.34
C ALA A 151 -5.44 -9.86 -20.86
N VAL A 152 -6.47 -9.30 -20.21
CA VAL A 152 -7.71 -10.02 -19.82
C VAL A 152 -8.46 -10.54 -21.04
N SER A 153 -8.52 -9.77 -22.13
CA SER A 153 -9.15 -10.19 -23.38
C SER A 153 -8.39 -11.36 -24.04
N ALA A 154 -7.06 -11.34 -24.01
CA ALA A 154 -6.21 -12.44 -24.48
C ALA A 154 -6.42 -13.72 -23.66
N MET A 155 -6.43 -13.61 -22.31
CA MET A 155 -6.73 -14.73 -21.41
C MET A 155 -8.12 -15.34 -21.68
N ALA A 156 -9.14 -14.51 -21.86
CA ALA A 156 -10.49 -14.97 -22.19
C ALA A 156 -10.52 -15.73 -23.54
N GLY A 157 -9.85 -15.21 -24.57
CA GLY A 157 -9.73 -15.87 -25.88
C GLY A 157 -9.05 -17.25 -25.82
N ALA A 158 -8.07 -17.41 -24.93
CA ALA A 158 -7.39 -18.69 -24.69
C ALA A 158 -8.11 -19.62 -23.69
N SER A 159 -9.29 -19.23 -23.16
CA SER A 159 -9.96 -19.90 -22.04
C SER A 159 -9.00 -20.16 -20.87
N PHE A 160 -8.19 -19.15 -20.54
CA PHE A 160 -7.21 -19.15 -19.47
C PHE A 160 -7.69 -18.24 -18.34
N ARG A 161 -7.57 -18.71 -17.09
CA ARG A 161 -7.88 -17.93 -15.90
C ARG A 161 -6.87 -18.26 -14.80
N PRO A 162 -5.64 -17.74 -14.88
CA PRO A 162 -4.64 -17.94 -13.84
C PRO A 162 -5.09 -17.30 -12.52
N PRO A 163 -4.57 -17.77 -11.37
CA PRO A 163 -4.83 -17.17 -10.07
C PRO A 163 -4.18 -15.79 -9.92
N VAL A 164 -3.09 -15.55 -10.65
CA VAL A 164 -2.26 -14.34 -10.62
C VAL A 164 -1.84 -13.95 -12.03
N VAL A 165 -1.84 -12.65 -12.32
CA VAL A 165 -1.18 -12.07 -13.49
C VAL A 165 -0.03 -11.16 -13.05
N TRP A 166 1.19 -11.47 -13.46
CA TRP A 166 2.34 -10.61 -13.21
C TRP A 166 2.39 -9.46 -14.22
N ILE A 167 2.66 -8.25 -13.73
CA ILE A 167 2.89 -7.06 -14.53
C ILE A 167 4.41 -6.94 -14.73
N ASP A 168 4.88 -7.15 -15.95
CA ASP A 168 6.29 -7.01 -16.33
C ASP A 168 6.62 -5.52 -16.58
N VAL A 169 7.47 -4.96 -15.70
CA VAL A 169 7.89 -3.56 -15.70
C VAL A 169 9.41 -3.48 -15.84
N GLU A 170 9.88 -3.63 -17.08
CA GLU A 170 11.30 -3.59 -17.45
C GLU A 170 11.59 -2.58 -18.57
N PRO A 171 12.88 -2.23 -18.80
CA PRO A 171 13.28 -1.47 -19.98
C PRO A 171 12.96 -2.23 -21.28
N ARG A 172 12.33 -1.54 -22.24
CA ARG A 172 11.98 -2.06 -23.57
C ARG A 172 12.41 -1.06 -24.64
N THR A 173 13.24 -1.48 -25.60
CA THR A 173 13.79 -0.57 -26.63
C THR A 173 12.75 -0.13 -27.66
N ALA A 174 11.77 -0.99 -27.97
CA ALA A 174 10.71 -0.71 -28.95
C ALA A 174 9.64 0.28 -28.43
N GLN A 175 9.44 0.35 -27.11
CA GLN A 175 8.47 1.26 -26.46
C GLN A 175 9.03 1.68 -25.08
N PRO A 176 9.99 2.62 -25.04
CA PRO A 176 10.76 2.90 -23.84
C PRO A 176 10.02 3.73 -22.79
N TRP A 177 10.26 3.41 -21.52
CA TRP A 177 9.86 4.22 -20.38
C TRP A 177 10.69 5.51 -20.29
N PRO A 178 10.10 6.71 -20.31
CA PRO A 178 10.81 7.95 -20.01
C PRO A 178 11.29 7.95 -18.55
N ALA A 179 12.58 8.17 -18.32
CA ALA A 179 13.19 7.94 -17.00
C ALA A 179 14.24 8.99 -16.59
N SER A 180 14.37 10.10 -17.32
CA SER A 180 15.42 11.12 -17.06
C SER A 180 15.07 12.11 -15.96
N THR A 181 13.84 12.05 -15.42
CA THR A 181 13.36 12.95 -14.34
C THR A 181 12.38 12.23 -13.41
N ALA A 182 12.31 12.66 -12.15
CA ALA A 182 11.32 12.16 -11.18
C ALA A 182 9.86 12.40 -11.65
N ALA A 183 9.61 13.45 -12.43
CA ALA A 183 8.29 13.69 -13.03
C ALA A 183 7.89 12.56 -13.99
N GLN A 184 8.78 12.16 -14.90
CA GLN A 184 8.56 11.02 -15.79
C GLN A 184 8.43 9.69 -15.02
N GLN A 185 9.27 9.48 -14.01
CA GLN A 185 9.19 8.28 -13.16
C GLN A 185 7.82 8.17 -12.46
N ARG A 186 7.23 9.28 -12.03
CA ARG A 186 5.85 9.32 -11.50
C ARG A 186 4.79 9.11 -12.59
N GLU A 187 4.95 9.68 -13.79
CA GLU A 187 4.08 9.36 -14.93
C GLU A 187 4.08 7.85 -15.26
N ASN A 188 5.21 7.16 -15.10
CA ASN A 188 5.30 5.71 -15.28
C ASN A 188 4.50 4.93 -14.22
N ARG A 189 4.56 5.35 -12.94
CA ARG A 189 3.75 4.75 -11.85
C ARG A 189 2.26 4.80 -12.18
N LEU A 190 1.76 5.89 -12.75
CA LEU A 190 0.35 6.03 -13.13
C LEU A 190 -0.11 4.97 -14.13
N VAL A 191 0.75 4.61 -15.11
CA VAL A 191 0.46 3.52 -16.06
C VAL A 191 0.40 2.18 -15.30
N VAL A 192 1.39 1.90 -14.45
CA VAL A 192 1.45 0.65 -13.68
C VAL A 192 0.26 0.50 -12.72
N GLU A 193 -0.15 1.55 -12.02
CA GLU A 193 -1.39 1.58 -11.21
C GLU A 193 -2.65 1.34 -12.07
N GLY A 194 -2.64 1.82 -13.32
CA GLY A 194 -3.65 1.52 -14.31
C GLY A 194 -3.79 0.01 -14.57
N LEU A 195 -2.67 -0.70 -14.79
CA LEU A 195 -2.69 -2.15 -14.98
C LEU A 195 -3.18 -2.87 -13.72
N MET A 196 -2.68 -2.49 -12.54
CA MET A 196 -3.12 -3.06 -11.26
C MET A 196 -4.63 -2.94 -11.08
N ARG A 197 -5.19 -1.75 -11.31
CA ARG A 197 -6.63 -1.48 -11.24
C ARG A 197 -7.41 -2.31 -12.26
N GLY A 198 -6.94 -2.40 -13.51
CA GLY A 198 -7.61 -3.18 -14.56
C GLY A 198 -7.62 -4.69 -14.29
N LEU A 199 -6.54 -5.24 -13.75
CA LEU A 199 -6.47 -6.65 -13.34
C LEU A 199 -7.38 -6.95 -12.13
N ARG A 200 -7.33 -6.08 -11.12
CA ARG A 200 -8.19 -6.14 -9.92
C ARG A 200 -9.68 -6.09 -10.30
N ASP A 201 -10.09 -5.12 -11.12
CA ASP A 201 -11.48 -4.93 -11.53
C ASP A 201 -11.99 -6.08 -12.43
N ALA A 202 -11.09 -6.76 -13.15
CA ALA A 202 -11.38 -8.01 -13.85
C ALA A 202 -11.39 -9.27 -12.95
N GLY A 203 -11.10 -9.13 -11.65
CA GLY A 203 -11.17 -10.21 -10.67
C GLY A 203 -9.96 -11.16 -10.67
N PHE A 204 -8.77 -10.66 -11.03
CA PHE A 204 -7.49 -11.37 -10.92
C PHE A 204 -6.67 -10.82 -9.75
N ALA A 205 -5.92 -11.69 -9.06
CA ALA A 205 -4.80 -11.20 -8.27
C ALA A 205 -3.65 -10.79 -9.21
N TYR A 206 -2.79 -9.89 -8.76
CA TYR A 206 -1.65 -9.41 -9.54
C TYR A 206 -0.40 -9.32 -8.69
N GLY A 207 0.74 -9.16 -9.36
CA GLY A 207 2.01 -8.83 -8.75
C GLY A 207 2.93 -8.14 -9.76
N LEU A 208 4.14 -7.80 -9.34
CA LEU A 208 5.14 -7.13 -10.16
C LEU A 208 6.29 -8.04 -10.53
N TYR A 209 6.73 -7.95 -11.79
CA TYR A 209 7.97 -8.51 -12.28
C TYR A 209 8.93 -7.39 -12.72
N SER A 210 10.16 -7.43 -12.20
CA SER A 210 11.25 -6.51 -12.57
C SER A 210 12.57 -6.97 -11.93
N PHE A 211 13.64 -6.24 -12.24
CA PHE A 211 14.92 -6.27 -11.53
C PHE A 211 15.20 -4.90 -10.86
N ALA A 212 15.98 -4.89 -9.78
CA ALA A 212 16.11 -3.73 -8.89
C ALA A 212 16.53 -2.42 -9.59
N SER A 213 17.50 -2.46 -10.51
CA SER A 213 17.93 -1.27 -11.25
C SER A 213 16.96 -0.84 -12.34
N GLY A 214 16.22 -1.78 -12.94
CA GLY A 214 15.13 -1.50 -13.89
C GLY A 214 13.97 -0.79 -13.21
N TRP A 215 13.48 -1.35 -12.10
CA TRP A 215 12.45 -0.73 -11.25
C TRP A 215 12.89 0.64 -10.73
N ALA A 216 14.13 0.77 -10.26
CA ALA A 216 14.69 2.04 -9.79
C ALA A 216 14.70 3.10 -10.90
N ALA A 217 15.15 2.75 -12.11
CA ALA A 217 15.18 3.66 -13.24
C ALA A 217 13.76 4.07 -13.70
N ILE A 218 12.86 3.11 -13.86
CA ILE A 218 11.50 3.35 -14.39
C ILE A 218 10.62 4.09 -13.39
N THR A 219 10.65 3.69 -12.11
CA THR A 219 9.67 4.17 -11.12
C THR A 219 10.23 5.14 -10.08
N GLY A 220 11.56 5.32 -10.02
CA GLY A 220 12.20 6.03 -8.91
C GLY A 220 12.15 5.21 -7.62
N SER A 221 12.40 3.90 -7.71
CA SER A 221 12.37 2.93 -6.60
C SER A 221 11.06 2.95 -5.81
N TRP A 222 9.93 2.85 -6.51
CA TRP A 222 8.60 2.98 -5.92
C TRP A 222 8.30 1.85 -4.93
N LEU A 223 7.90 2.22 -3.70
CA LEU A 223 7.56 1.27 -2.64
C LEU A 223 6.10 0.83 -2.71
N LEU A 224 5.89 -0.49 -2.62
CA LEU A 224 4.61 -1.19 -2.66
C LEU A 224 4.69 -2.45 -1.77
N PRO A 225 4.80 -2.31 -0.43
CA PRO A 225 5.03 -3.44 0.48
C PRO A 225 3.91 -4.50 0.46
N GLY A 226 2.68 -4.11 0.14
CA GLY A 226 1.55 -5.04 0.00
C GLY A 226 1.41 -5.74 -1.36
N VAL A 227 2.23 -5.41 -2.37
CA VAL A 227 2.10 -6.00 -3.73
C VAL A 227 3.05 -7.20 -3.88
N PRO A 228 2.55 -8.38 -4.30
CA PRO A 228 3.38 -9.55 -4.60
C PRO A 228 4.49 -9.27 -5.63
N VAL A 229 5.65 -9.92 -5.46
CA VAL A 229 6.81 -9.79 -6.36
C VAL A 229 7.22 -11.14 -6.95
N TRP A 230 7.55 -11.11 -8.25
CA TRP A 230 8.34 -12.09 -8.99
C TRP A 230 9.67 -11.42 -9.35
N ALA A 231 10.78 -11.89 -8.77
CA ALA A 231 12.06 -11.17 -8.84
C ALA A 231 13.08 -11.91 -9.72
N THR A 232 13.50 -11.32 -10.84
CA THR A 232 14.58 -11.90 -11.64
C THR A 232 15.95 -11.60 -11.02
N ALA A 233 16.80 -12.61 -10.99
CA ALA A 233 18.24 -12.49 -10.73
C ALA A 233 19.03 -12.22 -12.02
N GLY A 234 18.39 -12.31 -13.19
CA GLY A 234 18.99 -12.08 -14.51
C GLY A 234 19.63 -13.34 -15.12
N ARG A 235 20.63 -13.13 -15.98
CA ARG A 235 21.46 -14.22 -16.51
C ARG A 235 22.48 -14.63 -15.46
N LEU A 236 22.42 -15.88 -15.00
CA LEU A 236 23.23 -16.39 -13.89
C LEU A 236 24.35 -17.33 -14.33
N ASP A 237 25.45 -17.32 -13.58
CA ASP A 237 26.46 -18.38 -13.61
C ASP A 237 26.04 -19.58 -12.72
N TYR A 238 25.26 -19.35 -11.65
CA TYR A 238 24.84 -20.38 -10.69
C TYR A 238 23.37 -20.24 -10.24
N PRO A 239 22.56 -21.32 -10.20
CA PRO A 239 21.14 -21.25 -9.78
C PRO A 239 20.88 -20.77 -8.34
N THR A 240 21.91 -20.69 -7.49
CA THR A 240 21.79 -20.23 -6.09
C THR A 240 21.38 -18.77 -5.97
N GLU A 241 21.73 -17.91 -6.92
CA GLU A 241 21.42 -16.47 -6.84
C GLU A 241 19.92 -16.18 -7.01
N ALA A 242 19.18 -17.06 -7.70
CA ALA A 242 17.72 -17.01 -7.73
C ALA A 242 17.09 -17.34 -6.36
N ALA A 243 17.70 -18.22 -5.57
CA ALA A 243 17.23 -18.52 -4.21
C ALA A 243 17.49 -17.37 -3.23
N ASP A 244 18.58 -16.61 -3.40
CA ASP A 244 18.85 -15.41 -2.61
C ASP A 244 17.75 -14.35 -2.78
N MET A 245 17.19 -14.21 -3.98
CA MET A 245 16.09 -13.26 -4.24
C MET A 245 14.84 -13.53 -3.39
N CYS A 246 14.62 -14.76 -2.93
CA CYS A 246 13.52 -15.13 -2.03
C CYS A 246 13.73 -14.69 -0.57
N THR A 247 14.93 -14.24 -0.19
CA THR A 247 15.28 -13.86 1.20
C THR A 247 15.68 -12.39 1.35
N ARG A 248 16.05 -11.74 0.25
CA ARG A 248 16.47 -10.33 0.21
C ARG A 248 15.26 -9.40 0.13
N ALA A 249 15.47 -8.14 0.50
CA ALA A 249 14.49 -7.09 0.24
C ALA A 249 14.27 -6.92 -1.27
N SER A 250 13.01 -6.96 -1.70
CA SER A 250 12.63 -6.85 -3.11
C SER A 250 12.72 -5.41 -3.64
N PHE A 251 12.63 -5.26 -4.96
CA PHE A 251 12.76 -3.95 -5.62
C PHE A 251 11.67 -2.93 -5.22
N SER A 252 10.50 -3.41 -4.79
CA SER A 252 9.37 -2.59 -4.31
C SER A 252 9.13 -2.69 -2.80
N GLY A 253 9.88 -3.52 -2.09
CA GLY A 253 9.60 -3.89 -0.69
C GLY A 253 8.49 -4.92 -0.49
N GLY A 254 7.77 -5.31 -1.56
CA GLY A 254 6.75 -6.37 -1.51
C GLY A 254 7.30 -7.78 -1.33
N HIS A 255 6.47 -8.73 -0.88
CA HIS A 255 6.89 -10.12 -0.65
C HIS A 255 7.21 -10.85 -1.96
N VAL A 256 8.38 -11.50 -2.02
CA VAL A 256 8.82 -12.28 -3.19
C VAL A 256 8.22 -13.68 -3.11
N TYR A 257 7.32 -14.01 -4.03
CA TYR A 257 6.67 -15.34 -4.12
C TYR A 257 7.33 -16.25 -5.16
N LEU A 258 7.95 -15.67 -6.19
CA LEU A 258 8.69 -16.35 -7.23
C LEU A 258 10.02 -15.62 -7.48
N SER A 259 11.03 -16.34 -7.95
CA SER A 259 12.22 -15.74 -8.55
C SER A 259 12.58 -16.42 -9.87
N GLN A 260 13.23 -15.66 -10.75
CA GLN A 260 13.56 -16.09 -12.12
C GLN A 260 15.07 -15.95 -12.41
N TRP A 261 15.57 -16.75 -13.35
CA TRP A 261 16.85 -16.55 -14.04
C TRP A 261 16.76 -17.06 -15.48
N TYR A 262 17.66 -16.69 -16.37
CA TYR A 262 17.58 -17.10 -17.79
C TYR A 262 18.94 -17.44 -18.44
N ASP A 263 18.88 -18.24 -19.50
CA ASP A 263 19.96 -18.50 -20.45
C ASP A 263 19.56 -18.11 -21.90
N ASP A 264 20.27 -18.58 -22.94
CA ASP A 264 19.92 -18.27 -24.35
C ASP A 264 18.74 -19.10 -24.90
N VAL A 265 18.17 -19.99 -24.10
CA VAL A 265 17.18 -21.02 -24.50
C VAL A 265 15.91 -20.95 -23.66
N ARG A 266 16.01 -20.67 -22.37
CA ARG A 266 14.88 -20.59 -21.43
C ARG A 266 15.08 -19.56 -20.32
N ASP A 267 13.96 -19.03 -19.88
CA ASP A 267 13.78 -18.43 -18.55
C ASP A 267 13.25 -19.52 -17.60
N TYR A 268 13.81 -19.58 -16.40
CA TYR A 268 13.58 -20.59 -15.36
C TYR A 268 13.07 -19.92 -14.10
N ASP A 269 12.14 -20.58 -13.43
CA ASP A 269 11.51 -20.07 -12.21
C ASP A 269 11.73 -21.00 -11.01
N MET A 270 11.67 -20.41 -9.82
CA MET A 270 11.43 -21.14 -8.59
C MET A 270 10.41 -20.43 -7.70
N SER A 271 9.66 -21.19 -6.90
CA SER A 271 8.80 -20.62 -5.85
C SER A 271 9.59 -20.35 -4.57
N CYS A 272 9.33 -19.21 -3.95
CA CYS A 272 9.98 -18.80 -2.70
C CYS A 272 9.39 -19.55 -1.50
N GLY A 273 9.82 -20.81 -1.36
CA GLY A 273 9.21 -21.79 -0.48
C GLY A 273 7.97 -22.43 -1.07
N SER A 274 7.15 -23.05 -0.22
CA SER A 274 5.96 -23.80 -0.64
C SER A 274 4.84 -22.89 -1.14
N TYR A 275 4.48 -23.02 -2.42
CA TYR A 275 3.41 -22.24 -3.03
C TYR A 275 2.43 -23.15 -3.78
N ALA A 276 1.13 -22.95 -3.55
CA ALA A 276 0.06 -23.82 -4.05
C ALA A 276 -0.58 -23.34 -5.37
N PHE A 277 -0.03 -22.29 -6.00
CA PHE A 277 -0.61 -21.67 -7.21
C PHE A 277 -2.09 -21.29 -7.03
N THR A 278 -2.35 -20.61 -5.91
CA THR A 278 -3.65 -20.03 -5.52
C THR A 278 -3.60 -18.50 -5.61
N ASN A 279 -4.75 -17.82 -5.60
CA ASN A 279 -4.77 -16.35 -5.59
C ASN A 279 -3.90 -15.79 -4.45
N LEU A 280 -3.01 -14.86 -4.79
CA LEU A 280 -2.19 -14.13 -3.82
C LEU A 280 -2.99 -13.00 -3.16
N PRO A 281 -2.63 -12.59 -1.92
CA PRO A 281 -3.20 -11.40 -1.33
C PRO A 281 -2.86 -10.17 -2.17
N MET A 282 -3.86 -9.30 -2.37
CA MET A 282 -3.69 -7.96 -2.94
C MET A 282 -3.74 -6.92 -1.79
N PRO A 283 -3.08 -5.76 -1.93
CA PRO A 283 -3.26 -4.65 -1.01
C PRO A 283 -4.70 -4.13 -1.08
N GLY A 284 -5.16 -3.47 -0.01
CA GLY A 284 -6.46 -2.80 0.02
C GLY A 284 -6.58 -1.70 -1.03
N SER A 285 -5.58 -0.85 -1.10
CA SER A 285 -5.33 0.14 -2.15
C SER A 285 -3.83 0.23 -2.45
N SER A 286 -3.48 0.54 -3.69
CA SER A 286 -2.10 0.93 -4.05
C SER A 286 -2.07 2.18 -4.94
N LEU A 287 -3.03 3.08 -4.73
CA LEU A 287 -3.15 4.35 -5.43
C LEU A 287 -2.22 5.42 -4.82
N SER A 288 -1.25 5.92 -5.57
CA SER A 288 -0.41 7.05 -5.13
C SER A 288 -1.27 8.26 -4.75
N GLY A 289 -1.03 8.83 -3.57
CA GLY A 289 -1.74 10.01 -3.05
C GLY A 289 -3.12 9.75 -2.46
N SER A 290 -3.52 8.48 -2.28
CA SER A 290 -4.78 8.13 -1.60
C SER A 290 -4.61 8.16 -0.08
N THR A 291 -5.33 9.06 0.59
CA THR A 291 -5.45 9.15 2.06
C THR A 291 -6.82 8.67 2.57
N GLY A 292 -7.82 8.61 1.69
CA GLY A 292 -9.23 8.39 2.04
C GLY A 292 -9.83 7.01 1.71
N GLU A 293 -9.05 6.02 1.26
CA GLU A 293 -9.57 4.68 0.94
C GLU A 293 -9.74 3.83 2.23
N PHE A 294 -10.99 3.49 2.60
CA PHE A 294 -11.27 2.66 3.78
C PHE A 294 -12.06 1.39 3.47
N ASN A 295 -12.54 1.21 2.24
CA ASN A 295 -13.58 0.24 1.88
C ASN A 295 -13.13 -0.86 0.90
N GLY A 296 -11.98 -0.67 0.24
CA GLY A 296 -11.39 -1.61 -0.70
C GLY A 296 -11.87 -1.48 -2.15
N ASP A 297 -12.75 -0.55 -2.51
CA ASP A 297 -13.25 -0.32 -3.89
C ASP A 297 -12.34 0.56 -4.79
N TRP A 298 -11.23 1.07 -4.25
CA TRP A 298 -10.24 1.94 -4.89
C TRP A 298 -10.81 3.29 -5.35
N ASN A 299 -11.70 3.90 -4.56
CA ASN A 299 -12.05 5.31 -4.64
C ASN A 299 -11.80 5.96 -3.26
N ASN A 300 -11.43 7.24 -3.23
CA ASN A 300 -11.31 7.93 -1.94
C ASN A 300 -12.71 8.19 -1.35
N ASP A 301 -12.91 7.76 -0.11
CA ASP A 301 -14.14 7.95 0.68
C ASP A 301 -14.11 9.28 1.45
N VAL A 302 -15.18 9.57 2.19
CA VAL A 302 -15.21 10.65 3.19
C VAL A 302 -15.57 10.09 4.56
N LEU A 303 -14.79 10.43 5.58
CA LEU A 303 -15.13 10.15 6.97
C LEU A 303 -15.82 11.35 7.61
N ALA A 304 -16.87 11.09 8.38
CA ALA A 304 -17.62 12.16 9.04
C ALA A 304 -18.23 11.72 10.37
N ARG A 305 -18.04 12.55 11.40
CA ARG A 305 -18.58 12.32 12.73
C ARG A 305 -19.87 13.11 12.96
N VAL A 306 -20.93 12.39 13.33
CA VAL A 306 -22.24 12.96 13.64
C VAL A 306 -22.17 13.73 14.96
N GLY A 307 -22.59 15.00 14.95
CA GLY A 307 -22.40 15.90 16.09
C GLY A 307 -23.23 15.56 17.33
N SER A 308 -24.44 15.03 17.14
CA SER A 308 -25.38 14.71 18.22
C SER A 308 -25.16 13.34 18.86
N THR A 309 -24.60 12.37 18.13
CA THR A 309 -24.46 10.98 18.59
C THR A 309 -23.01 10.52 18.78
N GLY A 310 -22.03 11.24 18.22
CA GLY A 310 -20.64 10.79 18.19
C GLY A 310 -20.42 9.50 17.37
N GLN A 311 -21.36 9.15 16.49
CA GLN A 311 -21.17 8.11 15.50
C GLN A 311 -20.16 8.56 14.44
N LEU A 312 -19.23 7.67 14.09
CA LEU A 312 -18.39 7.83 12.90
C LEU A 312 -19.09 7.17 11.71
N ARG A 313 -19.17 7.88 10.60
CA ARG A 313 -19.74 7.40 9.34
C ARG A 313 -18.68 7.40 8.24
N LEU A 314 -18.78 6.39 7.39
CA LEU A 314 -18.11 6.29 6.10
C LEU A 314 -19.10 6.72 5.02
N TYR A 315 -18.67 7.54 4.07
CA TYR A 315 -19.44 7.90 2.88
C TYR A 315 -18.66 7.42 1.66
N PRO A 316 -18.98 6.23 1.10
CA PRO A 316 -18.15 5.64 0.06
C PRO A 316 -18.09 6.49 -1.20
N GLY A 317 -16.88 6.76 -1.69
CA GLY A 317 -16.65 7.56 -2.89
C GLY A 317 -17.16 6.90 -4.17
N ASN A 318 -17.41 7.68 -5.22
CA ASN A 318 -17.76 7.15 -6.54
C ASN A 318 -16.71 7.40 -7.64
N GLY A 319 -15.55 7.95 -7.26
CA GLY A 319 -14.45 8.32 -8.17
C GLY A 319 -14.80 9.40 -9.20
N LYS A 320 -15.90 10.13 -9.00
CA LYS A 320 -16.50 11.08 -9.96
C LYS A 320 -17.06 12.32 -9.25
N GLY A 321 -16.55 12.64 -8.06
CA GLY A 321 -16.86 13.86 -7.33
C GLY A 321 -18.14 13.78 -6.49
N ALA A 322 -18.61 12.59 -6.13
CA ALA A 322 -19.69 12.40 -5.16
C ALA A 322 -19.51 11.12 -4.34
N PHE A 323 -20.28 10.99 -3.25
CA PHE A 323 -20.33 9.78 -2.41
C PHE A 323 -21.71 9.11 -2.49
N THR A 324 -21.77 7.86 -2.04
CA THR A 324 -22.99 7.08 -1.90
C THR A 324 -23.61 7.21 -0.50
N ALA A 325 -24.62 6.39 -0.17
CA ALA A 325 -25.34 6.46 1.10
C ALA A 325 -24.45 5.98 2.27
N GLY A 326 -23.93 6.92 3.06
CA GLY A 326 -22.94 6.62 4.08
C GLY A 326 -23.42 5.70 5.22
N THR A 327 -22.59 4.75 5.62
CA THR A 327 -22.83 3.77 6.69
C THR A 327 -22.31 4.27 8.05
N THR A 328 -22.69 3.65 9.16
CA THR A 328 -22.09 3.91 10.48
C THR A 328 -21.01 2.86 10.75
N ILE A 329 -19.77 3.31 10.94
CA ILE A 329 -18.58 2.45 11.11
C ILE A 329 -17.97 2.52 12.52
N GLY A 330 -18.63 3.24 13.44
CA GLY A 330 -18.26 3.25 14.85
C GLY A 330 -19.11 4.17 15.72
N THR A 331 -19.03 3.96 17.04
CA THR A 331 -19.68 4.75 18.10
C THR A 331 -18.64 5.19 19.13
N GLY A 332 -18.98 6.15 20.01
CA GLY A 332 -18.06 6.63 21.04
C GLY A 332 -17.01 7.66 20.55
N TRP A 333 -17.04 8.06 19.28
CA TRP A 333 -16.08 8.99 18.69
C TRP A 333 -16.24 10.43 19.20
N GLN A 334 -17.27 10.74 19.99
CA GLN A 334 -17.33 11.97 20.79
C GLN A 334 -16.25 12.04 21.88
N GLY A 335 -15.63 10.91 22.25
CA GLY A 335 -14.47 10.88 23.16
C GLY A 335 -13.15 11.38 22.53
N MET A 336 -13.14 11.66 21.21
CA MET A 336 -11.96 12.12 20.48
C MET A 336 -11.96 13.64 20.26
N SER A 337 -10.87 14.29 20.64
CA SER A 337 -10.65 15.73 20.53
C SER A 337 -10.00 16.16 19.20
N ALA A 338 -9.44 15.23 18.43
CA ALA A 338 -9.00 15.41 17.04
C ALA A 338 -9.12 14.09 16.28
N LEU A 339 -9.40 14.19 14.98
CA LEU A 339 -9.57 13.10 14.02
C LEU A 339 -9.03 13.60 12.67
N ASP A 340 -8.17 12.82 12.02
CA ASP A 340 -7.64 13.11 10.68
C ASP A 340 -7.32 11.79 9.96
N THR A 341 -7.49 11.78 8.64
CA THR A 341 -7.09 10.66 7.76
C THR A 341 -5.60 10.80 7.43
N VAL A 342 -4.87 9.69 7.36
CA VAL A 342 -3.43 9.73 7.07
C VAL A 342 -3.01 8.89 5.86
N GLY A 343 -3.88 8.02 5.34
CA GLY A 343 -3.49 6.97 4.40
C GLY A 343 -2.83 5.79 5.13
N ASP A 344 -2.07 4.96 4.41
CA ASP A 344 -1.40 3.79 5.00
C ASP A 344 -0.18 4.20 5.84
N PHE A 345 -0.38 4.31 7.17
CA PHE A 345 0.68 4.68 8.13
C PHE A 345 1.41 3.46 8.69
N ASN A 346 0.86 2.26 8.50
CA ASN A 346 1.35 1.02 9.09
C ASN A 346 2.05 0.05 8.11
N GLY A 347 1.86 0.24 6.80
CA GLY A 347 2.42 -0.54 5.71
C GLY A 347 1.61 -1.77 5.29
N ASP A 348 0.35 -1.91 5.72
CA ASP A 348 -0.52 -3.06 5.40
C ASP A 348 -1.38 -2.90 4.13
N GLY A 349 -1.37 -1.72 3.52
CA GLY A 349 -2.12 -1.42 2.30
C GLY A 349 -3.57 -0.97 2.51
N TYR A 350 -3.98 -0.58 3.73
CA TYR A 350 -5.28 0.03 4.04
C TYR A 350 -5.13 1.47 4.57
N GLY A 351 -6.17 2.30 4.41
CA GLY A 351 -6.18 3.65 4.98
C GLY A 351 -6.34 3.65 6.51
N ASP A 352 -5.47 4.38 7.20
CA ASP A 352 -5.50 4.55 8.65
C ASP A 352 -6.08 5.91 9.09
N VAL A 353 -6.58 5.96 10.33
CA VAL A 353 -6.99 7.19 11.02
C VAL A 353 -6.16 7.44 12.27
N LEU A 354 -5.74 8.69 12.47
CA LEU A 354 -5.20 9.16 13.74
C LEU A 354 -6.29 9.86 14.56
N ALA A 355 -6.48 9.37 15.80
CA ALA A 355 -7.49 9.87 16.72
C ALA A 355 -6.88 10.20 18.09
N ARG A 356 -7.07 11.44 18.56
CA ARG A 356 -6.58 11.87 19.88
C ARG A 356 -7.74 11.93 20.86
N ASP A 357 -7.62 11.28 22.03
CA ASP A 357 -8.64 11.37 23.07
C ASP A 357 -8.57 12.67 23.90
N ALA A 358 -9.46 12.82 24.87
CA ALA A 358 -9.49 13.97 25.78
C ALA A 358 -8.31 14.02 26.77
N ALA A 359 -7.65 12.89 27.04
CA ALA A 359 -6.47 12.82 27.91
C ALA A 359 -5.15 13.11 27.15
N GLY A 360 -5.21 13.31 25.83
CA GLY A 360 -4.04 13.55 24.99
C GLY A 360 -3.24 12.29 24.66
N ALA A 361 -3.83 11.10 24.78
CA ALA A 361 -3.27 9.93 24.09
C ALA A 361 -3.64 9.98 22.61
N LEU A 362 -2.66 9.66 21.75
CA LEU A 362 -2.87 9.50 20.31
C LEU A 362 -2.99 8.01 20.00
N TRP A 363 -4.05 7.68 19.29
CA TRP A 363 -4.40 6.34 18.86
C TRP A 363 -4.33 6.25 17.34
N LEU A 364 -3.62 5.25 16.84
CA LEU A 364 -3.77 4.76 15.48
C LEU A 364 -4.98 3.83 15.45
N TYR A 365 -5.89 4.04 14.51
CA TYR A 365 -6.98 3.15 14.18
C TYR A 365 -6.68 2.53 12.81
N PRO A 366 -6.14 1.29 12.77
CA PRO A 366 -5.75 0.70 11.51
C PRO A 366 -6.98 0.32 10.68
N GLY A 367 -6.91 0.58 9.38
CA GLY A 367 -7.96 0.19 8.44
C GLY A 367 -8.14 -1.33 8.35
N ASN A 368 -9.31 -1.79 7.91
CA ASN A 368 -9.55 -3.21 7.58
C ASN A 368 -9.93 -3.45 6.11
N GLY A 369 -9.89 -2.39 5.28
CA GLY A 369 -10.26 -2.42 3.85
C GLY A 369 -11.69 -2.85 3.56
N ARG A 370 -12.61 -2.68 4.51
CA ARG A 370 -14.03 -3.10 4.42
C ARG A 370 -14.96 -2.13 5.15
N GLY A 371 -14.55 -0.88 5.32
CA GLY A 371 -15.29 0.14 6.05
C GLY A 371 -15.32 -0.07 7.57
N GLY A 372 -14.19 -0.44 8.16
CA GLY A 372 -14.06 -0.63 9.60
C GLY A 372 -12.60 -0.68 10.07
N TRP A 373 -12.43 -1.02 11.35
CA TRP A 373 -11.16 -0.88 12.06
C TRP A 373 -10.64 -2.21 12.60
N LEU A 374 -9.31 -2.36 12.63
CA LEU A 374 -8.64 -3.36 13.45
C LEU A 374 -8.51 -2.86 14.90
N ALA A 375 -7.81 -3.62 15.75
CA ALA A 375 -7.55 -3.21 17.13
C ALA A 375 -6.66 -1.95 17.18
N ARG A 376 -7.22 -0.83 17.66
CA ARG A 376 -6.49 0.44 17.77
C ARG A 376 -5.22 0.32 18.63
N VAL A 377 -4.15 1.00 18.21
CA VAL A 377 -2.85 1.01 18.89
C VAL A 377 -2.59 2.39 19.49
N LYS A 378 -2.13 2.46 20.75
CA LYS A 378 -1.70 3.73 21.35
C LYS A 378 -0.30 4.08 20.86
N VAL A 379 -0.21 5.05 19.95
CA VAL A 379 1.07 5.50 19.36
C VAL A 379 1.70 6.66 20.12
N GLY A 380 0.92 7.44 20.89
CA GLY A 380 1.44 8.63 21.58
C GLY A 380 0.76 9.02 22.89
N SER A 381 1.41 9.90 23.65
CA SER A 381 0.89 10.57 24.86
C SER A 381 1.30 12.05 24.86
N GLY A 382 0.57 12.92 25.58
CA GLY A 382 0.87 14.37 25.63
C GLY A 382 0.45 15.14 24.37
N TRP A 383 -0.33 14.53 23.48
CA TRP A 383 -0.75 15.14 22.22
C TRP A 383 -1.82 16.23 22.37
N ASN A 384 -2.29 16.47 23.59
CA ASN A 384 -3.06 17.67 23.97
C ASN A 384 -2.22 18.96 23.87
N GLY A 385 -0.89 18.88 23.78
CA GLY A 385 -0.02 20.01 23.47
C GLY A 385 -0.11 20.54 22.02
N PHE A 386 -0.83 19.84 21.14
CA PHE A 386 -1.02 20.23 19.73
C PHE A 386 -2.43 20.74 19.45
N SER A 387 -2.54 21.81 18.66
CA SER A 387 -3.80 22.43 18.23
C SER A 387 -4.22 22.05 16.81
N ALA A 388 -3.40 21.28 16.11
CA ALA A 388 -3.73 20.56 14.87
C ALA A 388 -2.82 19.32 14.75
N ILE A 389 -3.35 18.25 14.17
CA ILE A 389 -2.66 17.00 13.79
C ILE A 389 -3.23 16.67 12.42
N LEU A 390 -2.39 16.40 11.42
CA LEU A 390 -2.83 16.09 10.06
C LEU A 390 -1.85 15.19 9.29
N GLY A 391 -2.37 14.37 8.38
CA GLY A 391 -1.56 13.54 7.47
C GLY A 391 -1.42 14.14 6.08
N PRO A 392 -0.28 14.75 5.69
CA PRO A 392 -0.06 15.21 4.32
C PRO A 392 0.21 14.08 3.29
N GLY A 393 0.40 12.84 3.73
CA GLY A 393 1.05 11.79 2.91
C GLY A 393 2.58 11.86 3.03
N ASP A 394 3.31 11.50 1.98
CA ASP A 394 4.79 11.59 1.96
C ASP A 394 5.26 13.04 1.76
N PHE A 395 5.69 13.68 2.84
CA PHE A 395 6.19 15.05 2.85
C PHE A 395 7.73 15.14 2.81
N ASN A 396 8.41 14.05 3.16
CA ASN A 396 9.87 13.97 3.27
C ASN A 396 10.57 13.33 2.05
N GLY A 397 9.84 12.64 1.18
CA GLY A 397 10.31 12.01 -0.05
C GLY A 397 10.81 10.56 0.13
N ASP A 398 10.58 9.93 1.29
CA ASP A 398 11.02 8.56 1.58
C ASP A 398 9.93 7.49 1.39
N GLN A 399 8.82 7.88 0.77
CA GLN A 399 7.69 7.05 0.34
C GLN A 399 6.95 6.36 1.49
N LYS A 400 6.77 7.08 2.59
CA LYS A 400 5.98 6.70 3.76
C LYS A 400 5.06 7.84 4.15
N VAL A 401 3.94 7.53 4.80
CA VAL A 401 3.04 8.55 5.35
C VAL A 401 3.70 9.29 6.50
N ASP A 402 3.81 10.62 6.38
CA ASP A 402 4.24 11.52 7.44
C ASP A 402 3.05 12.10 8.21
N VAL A 403 3.34 12.71 9.37
CA VAL A 403 2.35 13.46 10.16
C VAL A 403 2.88 14.86 10.46
N LEU A 404 2.05 15.89 10.26
CA LEU A 404 2.30 17.26 10.67
C LEU A 404 1.47 17.61 11.92
N ALA A 405 2.06 18.27 12.91
CA ALA A 405 1.34 18.73 14.09
C ALA A 405 1.78 20.14 14.55
N ARG A 406 0.79 21.00 14.83
CA ARG A 406 1.00 22.38 15.29
C ARG A 406 0.93 22.44 16.82
N ASP A 407 2.00 22.85 17.49
CA ASP A 407 1.99 23.02 18.94
C ASP A 407 1.32 24.33 19.41
N ALA A 408 1.12 24.47 20.73
CA ALA A 408 0.52 25.67 21.31
C ALA A 408 1.27 26.98 21.01
N THR A 409 2.58 26.94 20.72
CA THR A 409 3.38 28.13 20.33
C THR A 409 3.18 28.53 18.86
N GLY A 410 2.50 27.69 18.07
CA GLY A 410 2.39 27.85 16.64
C GLY A 410 3.65 27.40 15.89
N ALA A 411 4.50 26.56 16.50
CA ALA A 411 5.48 25.81 15.75
C ALA A 411 4.80 24.62 15.05
N LEU A 412 5.15 24.38 13.80
CA LEU A 412 4.71 23.21 13.03
C LEU A 412 5.84 22.18 13.02
N TRP A 413 5.52 20.96 13.42
CA TRP A 413 6.43 19.84 13.54
C TRP A 413 6.06 18.75 12.54
N LEU A 414 7.05 18.30 11.77
CA LEU A 414 7.00 17.08 10.98
C LEU A 414 7.42 15.90 11.86
N TYR A 415 6.64 14.83 11.83
CA TYR A 415 6.97 13.52 12.36
C TYR A 415 7.13 12.58 11.16
N PRO A 416 8.36 12.32 10.70
CA PRO A 416 8.56 11.48 9.53
C PRO A 416 8.10 10.06 9.82
N GLY A 417 7.38 9.43 8.89
CA GLY A 417 6.84 8.08 9.06
C GLY A 417 7.92 7.01 9.18
N ASN A 418 7.66 5.94 9.92
CA ASN A 418 8.47 4.71 9.86
C ASN A 418 7.85 3.62 8.98
N GLY A 419 6.65 3.85 8.42
CA GLY A 419 5.91 2.89 7.60
C GLY A 419 5.52 1.61 8.34
N ARG A 420 5.36 1.70 9.68
CA ARG A 420 5.06 0.64 10.64
C ARG A 420 4.25 1.15 11.84
N GLY A 421 3.42 2.17 11.64
CA GLY A 421 2.51 2.73 12.66
C GLY A 421 3.19 3.64 13.68
N GLY A 422 4.36 4.19 13.36
CA GLY A 422 5.10 5.12 14.21
C GLY A 422 5.95 6.10 13.40
N TRP A 423 6.80 6.85 14.10
CA TRP A 423 7.57 7.97 13.52
C TRP A 423 9.04 7.95 13.93
N LEU A 424 9.86 8.60 13.11
CA LEU A 424 11.27 8.93 13.38
C LEU A 424 11.39 10.18 14.28
N ALA A 425 12.61 10.70 14.43
CA ALA A 425 12.84 11.94 15.17
C ALA A 425 12.14 13.13 14.48
N ARG A 426 11.27 13.82 15.22
CA ARG A 426 10.49 14.97 14.70
C ARG A 426 11.38 16.17 14.35
N VAL A 427 11.01 16.91 13.31
CA VAL A 427 11.72 18.10 12.82
C VAL A 427 10.78 19.31 12.90
N LYS A 428 11.28 20.48 13.33
CA LYS A 428 10.50 21.72 13.29
C LYS A 428 10.54 22.31 11.89
N VAL A 429 9.42 22.28 11.18
CA VAL A 429 9.28 22.75 9.80
C VAL A 429 8.66 24.14 9.67
N GLY A 430 8.20 24.76 10.76
CA GLY A 430 7.68 26.13 10.71
C GLY A 430 7.41 26.79 12.06
N SER A 431 7.11 28.10 12.02
CA SER A 431 6.70 28.92 13.17
C SER A 431 5.57 29.88 12.75
N GLY A 432 4.83 30.44 13.72
CA GLY A 432 3.73 31.38 13.45
C GLY A 432 2.42 30.74 12.97
N TRP A 433 2.31 29.41 12.98
CA TRP A 433 1.16 28.67 12.45
C TRP A 433 -0.14 28.85 13.25
N ASN A 434 -0.10 29.52 14.39
CA ASN A 434 -1.30 30.01 15.09
C ASN A 434 -2.03 31.12 14.30
N GLY A 435 -1.41 31.70 13.26
CA GLY A 435 -2.08 32.60 12.31
C GLY A 435 -3.11 31.92 11.40
N PHE A 436 -3.22 30.58 11.41
CA PHE A 436 -4.16 29.82 10.58
C PHE A 436 -5.31 29.23 11.39
N SER A 437 -6.52 29.40 10.88
CA SER A 437 -7.77 28.88 11.49
C SER A 437 -8.07 27.44 11.07
N ALA A 438 -7.49 26.97 9.96
CA ALA A 438 -7.52 25.59 9.51
C ALA A 438 -6.21 25.27 8.77
N ILE A 439 -5.77 24.01 8.84
CA ILE A 439 -4.64 23.44 8.11
C ILE A 439 -5.11 22.05 7.64
N LEU A 440 -4.84 21.68 6.38
CA LEU A 440 -5.24 20.41 5.77
C LEU A 440 -4.03 19.74 5.10
N GLY A 441 -3.98 18.40 5.13
CA GLY A 441 -2.98 17.58 4.43
C GLY A 441 -3.58 16.85 3.21
N PRO A 442 -3.82 17.55 2.09
CA PRO A 442 -4.44 16.94 0.92
C PRO A 442 -3.50 16.07 0.06
N GLY A 443 -2.17 16.18 0.23
CA GLY A 443 -1.20 15.61 -0.71
C GLY A 443 -0.84 16.57 -1.85
N ASP A 444 -0.44 16.05 -3.01
CA ASP A 444 0.04 16.83 -4.18
C ASP A 444 -1.09 17.62 -4.89
N VAL A 445 -1.47 18.75 -4.31
CA VAL A 445 -2.55 19.62 -4.78
C VAL A 445 -2.16 20.51 -5.96
N ASN A 446 -0.85 20.59 -6.27
CA ASN A 446 -0.34 21.44 -7.34
C ASN A 446 0.13 20.66 -8.59
N GLY A 447 0.46 19.37 -8.46
CA GLY A 447 0.90 18.49 -9.54
C GLY A 447 2.42 18.39 -9.70
N ASP A 448 3.21 18.83 -8.71
CA ASP A 448 4.68 18.71 -8.73
C ASP A 448 5.19 17.35 -8.23
N GLY A 449 4.28 16.49 -7.76
CA GLY A 449 4.51 15.15 -7.23
C GLY A 449 5.20 15.12 -5.87
N THR A 450 4.94 16.11 -5.02
CA THR A 450 5.30 16.15 -3.60
C THR A 450 4.09 16.57 -2.76
N ALA A 451 4.02 16.20 -1.48
CA ALA A 451 2.85 16.54 -0.67
C ALA A 451 2.80 18.03 -0.29
N ASP A 452 1.65 18.67 -0.55
CA ASP A 452 1.36 20.05 -0.17
C ASP A 452 0.51 20.11 1.11
N ILE A 453 0.43 21.30 1.72
CA ILE A 453 -0.66 21.63 2.67
C ILE A 453 -1.44 22.88 2.27
N LEU A 454 -2.71 22.92 2.69
CA LEU A 454 -3.59 24.08 2.55
C LEU A 454 -3.86 24.70 3.92
N ALA A 455 -3.76 26.04 4.02
CA ALA A 455 -3.93 26.75 5.28
C ALA A 455 -4.83 27.99 5.14
N ARG A 456 -5.86 28.11 5.99
CA ARG A 456 -6.80 29.25 6.00
C ARG A 456 -6.35 30.32 6.97
N GLN A 457 -5.87 31.46 6.47
CA GLN A 457 -5.44 32.61 7.25
C GLN A 457 -6.59 33.08 8.16
N ALA A 458 -6.37 33.10 9.48
CA ALA A 458 -7.43 33.34 10.46
C ALA A 458 -8.00 34.77 10.40
N SER A 459 -7.14 35.74 10.10
CA SER A 459 -7.49 37.17 10.06
C SER A 459 -8.17 37.64 8.77
N THR A 460 -7.95 36.96 7.64
CA THR A 460 -8.43 37.40 6.31
C THR A 460 -9.38 36.42 5.62
N GLY A 461 -9.43 35.15 6.05
CA GLY A 461 -10.16 34.11 5.31
C GLY A 461 -9.56 33.77 3.96
N GLU A 462 -8.32 34.17 3.68
CA GLU A 462 -7.57 33.72 2.51
C GLU A 462 -7.14 32.26 2.69
N LEU A 463 -7.22 31.49 1.60
CA LEU A 463 -6.67 30.14 1.53
C LEU A 463 -5.33 30.19 0.83
N TRP A 464 -4.30 29.64 1.49
CA TRP A 464 -2.93 29.57 1.01
C TRP A 464 -2.53 28.12 0.77
N LEU A 465 -1.93 27.87 -0.39
CA LEU A 465 -1.18 26.66 -0.69
C LEU A 465 0.25 26.85 -0.20
N TYR A 466 0.76 25.86 0.53
CA TYR A 466 2.15 25.73 0.93
C TYR A 466 2.71 24.50 0.23
N PRO A 467 3.41 24.66 -0.90
CA PRO A 467 3.88 23.51 -1.64
C PRO A 467 5.01 22.78 -0.91
N GLY A 468 5.01 21.46 -1.02
CA GLY A 468 6.09 20.62 -0.51
C GLY A 468 7.39 20.82 -1.29
N SER A 469 8.50 20.36 -0.72
CA SER A 469 9.77 20.21 -1.45
C SER A 469 10.14 18.76 -1.76
N GLY A 470 9.31 17.81 -1.30
CA GLY A 470 9.64 16.38 -1.25
C GLY A 470 10.88 16.07 -0.40
N ARG A 471 11.18 16.93 0.58
CA ARG A 471 12.36 16.87 1.48
C ARG A 471 12.08 17.37 2.90
N GLY A 472 10.82 17.40 3.32
CA GLY A 472 10.43 17.88 4.65
C GLY A 472 10.50 19.40 4.83
N THR A 473 10.51 20.17 3.74
CA THR A 473 10.58 21.64 3.75
C THR A 473 9.57 22.26 2.77
N TRP A 474 9.43 23.58 2.79
CA TRP A 474 8.44 24.32 1.99
C TRP A 474 9.06 25.00 0.77
N LEU A 475 8.31 25.08 -0.31
CA LEU A 475 8.52 26.06 -1.37
C LEU A 475 7.73 27.36 -1.09
N SER A 476 7.83 28.33 -2.00
CA SER A 476 7.11 29.61 -1.90
C SER A 476 5.59 29.41 -1.89
N ARG A 477 4.94 29.74 -0.77
CA ARG A 477 3.47 29.69 -0.64
C ARG A 477 2.76 30.55 -1.69
N VAL A 478 1.60 30.10 -2.16
CA VAL A 478 0.75 30.84 -3.12
C VAL A 478 -0.66 31.00 -2.57
N ARG A 479 -1.25 32.19 -2.72
CA ARG A 479 -2.67 32.39 -2.37
C ARG A 479 -3.55 31.76 -3.44
N VAL A 480 -4.35 30.78 -3.04
CA VAL A 480 -5.25 30.01 -3.93
C VAL A 480 -6.72 30.38 -3.75
N GLY A 481 -7.07 31.25 -2.78
CA GLY A 481 -8.43 31.78 -2.71
C GLY A 481 -8.65 32.84 -1.63
N ILE A 482 -9.83 33.46 -1.68
CA ILE A 482 -10.32 34.49 -0.76
C ILE A 482 -11.73 34.10 -0.28
N GLY A 483 -12.20 34.68 0.83
CA GLY A 483 -13.58 34.44 1.30
C GLY A 483 -13.85 33.07 1.93
N TRP A 484 -12.81 32.26 2.18
CA TRP A 484 -12.96 30.92 2.80
C TRP A 484 -13.37 30.99 4.27
N ASN A 485 -13.40 32.17 4.89
CA ASN A 485 -14.07 32.44 6.17
C ASN A 485 -15.60 32.20 6.12
N SER A 486 -16.22 32.18 4.93
CA SER A 486 -17.62 31.77 4.75
C SER A 486 -17.87 30.26 4.93
N MET A 487 -16.80 29.45 4.99
CA MET A 487 -16.87 28.00 5.24
C MET A 487 -16.77 27.68 6.73
N THR A 488 -17.63 26.79 7.20
CA THR A 488 -17.70 26.32 8.60
C THR A 488 -16.87 25.06 8.85
N ALA A 489 -16.53 24.30 7.80
CA ALA A 489 -15.61 23.17 7.85
C ALA A 489 -14.88 23.03 6.50
N LEU A 490 -13.65 22.52 6.54
CA LEU A 490 -12.81 22.16 5.39
C LEU A 490 -12.24 20.77 5.63
N ALA A 491 -12.18 19.93 4.61
CA ALA A 491 -11.57 18.60 4.61
C ALA A 491 -10.96 18.30 3.23
N SER A 492 -10.11 17.28 3.12
CA SER A 492 -9.65 16.75 1.84
C SER A 492 -9.69 15.23 1.89
N PRO A 493 -10.46 14.55 1.02
CA PRO A 493 -10.47 13.09 0.95
C PRO A 493 -9.31 12.51 0.11
N GLY A 494 -8.45 13.34 -0.49
CA GLY A 494 -7.62 12.95 -1.63
C GLY A 494 -8.32 13.20 -2.96
N ASP A 495 -7.97 12.46 -4.02
CA ASP A 495 -8.63 12.53 -5.35
C ASP A 495 -10.04 11.94 -5.29
N PHE A 496 -11.06 12.80 -5.26
CA PHE A 496 -12.47 12.43 -5.14
C PHE A 496 -13.18 12.36 -6.50
N ASN A 497 -12.62 13.04 -7.51
CA ASN A 497 -13.20 13.22 -8.83
C ASN A 497 -12.57 12.34 -9.93
N GLY A 498 -11.48 11.66 -9.61
CA GLY A 498 -10.76 10.73 -10.49
C GLY A 498 -9.75 11.42 -11.41
N ASP A 499 -9.40 12.69 -11.19
CA ASP A 499 -8.47 13.44 -12.06
C ASP A 499 -7.00 13.34 -11.65
N ARG A 500 -6.69 12.57 -10.59
CA ARG A 500 -5.36 12.41 -9.96
C ARG A 500 -4.83 13.64 -9.24
N THR A 501 -5.62 14.70 -9.07
CA THR A 501 -5.31 15.82 -8.17
C THR A 501 -6.19 15.71 -6.92
N PRO A 502 -5.65 15.86 -5.69
CA PRO A 502 -6.45 15.89 -4.48
C PRO A 502 -7.45 17.06 -4.44
N ASP A 503 -8.67 16.74 -4.04
CA ASP A 503 -9.80 17.65 -3.95
C ASP A 503 -9.93 18.28 -2.56
N VAL A 504 -10.71 19.37 -2.46
CA VAL A 504 -11.14 19.93 -1.17
C VAL A 504 -12.66 19.85 -1.04
N LEU A 505 -13.12 19.36 0.12
CA LEU A 505 -14.50 19.44 0.55
C LEU A 505 -14.67 20.60 1.54
N ALA A 506 -15.67 21.44 1.32
CA ALA A 506 -15.94 22.60 2.17
C ALA A 506 -17.43 22.74 2.46
N ARG A 507 -17.78 22.93 3.74
CA ARG A 507 -19.17 23.14 4.16
C ARG A 507 -19.43 24.63 4.41
N ASP A 508 -20.51 25.17 3.87
CA ASP A 508 -20.93 26.55 4.15
C ASP A 508 -21.68 26.67 5.49
N ALA A 509 -22.30 27.83 5.75
CA ALA A 509 -23.09 28.07 6.97
C ALA A 509 -24.51 27.45 6.91
N ALA A 510 -25.07 27.27 5.71
CA ALA A 510 -26.38 26.62 5.52
C ALA A 510 -26.31 25.09 5.63
N GLY A 511 -25.09 24.52 5.62
CA GLY A 511 -24.86 23.08 5.71
C GLY A 511 -24.87 22.39 4.35
N ASN A 512 -24.66 23.14 3.26
CA ASN A 512 -24.34 22.52 1.98
C ASN A 512 -22.86 22.10 2.00
N LEU A 513 -22.56 20.91 1.48
CA LEU A 513 -21.20 20.43 1.26
C LEU A 513 -20.83 20.63 -0.21
N TRP A 514 -19.69 21.28 -0.45
CA TRP A 514 -19.20 21.68 -1.76
C TRP A 514 -17.86 21.00 -2.06
N LEU A 515 -17.73 20.44 -3.25
CA LEU A 515 -16.48 19.97 -3.83
C LEU A 515 -15.78 21.13 -4.56
N TYR A 516 -14.49 21.30 -4.27
CA TYR A 516 -13.59 22.27 -4.89
C TYR A 516 -12.43 21.51 -5.55
N ALA A 517 -12.58 21.23 -6.85
CA ALA A 517 -11.59 20.52 -7.66
C ALA A 517 -10.49 21.43 -8.22
N ARG A 518 -9.32 20.85 -8.48
CA ARG A 518 -8.08 21.54 -8.86
C ARG A 518 -7.75 21.45 -10.34
N LYS A 519 -7.21 22.52 -10.93
CA LYS A 519 -6.84 22.58 -12.36
C LYS A 519 -5.42 22.10 -12.65
N GLY A 520 -4.83 21.24 -11.81
CA GLY A 520 -3.39 20.93 -11.86
C GLY A 520 -2.51 22.18 -11.76
N ASN A 521 -2.98 23.19 -11.03
CA ASN A 521 -2.30 24.46 -10.77
C ASN A 521 -2.94 25.17 -9.56
N THR A 522 -2.65 26.46 -9.38
CA THR A 522 -3.11 27.26 -8.23
C THR A 522 -4.57 27.73 -8.29
N ALA A 523 -5.31 27.38 -9.36
CA ALA A 523 -6.71 27.73 -9.54
C ALA A 523 -7.68 26.53 -9.41
N TRP A 524 -8.91 26.84 -9.06
CA TRP A 524 -10.00 25.88 -8.91
C TRP A 524 -10.86 25.75 -10.18
N PHE A 525 -11.54 24.62 -10.32
CA PHE A 525 -12.75 24.49 -11.12
C PHE A 525 -13.95 25.18 -10.44
N PRO A 526 -15.06 25.42 -11.16
CA PRO A 526 -16.33 25.78 -10.52
C PRO A 526 -16.70 24.71 -9.48
N ARG A 527 -17.07 25.14 -8.27
CA ARG A 527 -17.45 24.22 -7.19
C ARG A 527 -18.75 23.48 -7.51
N THR A 528 -18.84 22.23 -7.11
CA THR A 528 -20.05 21.39 -7.25
C THR A 528 -20.66 21.11 -5.89
N GLN A 529 -21.99 21.17 -5.75
CA GLN A 529 -22.63 20.75 -4.50
C GLN A 529 -22.70 19.21 -4.45
N VAL A 530 -22.17 18.62 -3.39
CA VAL A 530 -22.14 17.15 -3.18
C VAL A 530 -23.00 16.70 -2.00
N GLY A 531 -23.51 17.63 -1.19
CA GLY A 531 -24.40 17.29 -0.08
C GLY A 531 -25.18 18.47 0.50
N TRP A 532 -26.17 18.15 1.33
CA TRP A 532 -27.06 19.08 2.02
C TRP A 532 -27.27 18.63 3.49
N ALA A 533 -27.70 19.53 4.37
CA ALA A 533 -27.91 19.28 5.80
C ALA A 533 -26.68 18.77 6.60
N TRP A 534 -25.46 19.04 6.11
CA TRP A 534 -24.19 18.66 6.75
C TRP A 534 -23.87 19.44 8.04
N ASN A 535 -24.74 20.36 8.49
CA ASN A 535 -24.66 20.97 9.82
C ASN A 535 -24.95 19.96 10.96
N SER A 536 -25.45 18.77 10.65
CA SER A 536 -25.56 17.62 11.56
C SER A 536 -24.21 16.92 11.87
N ILE A 537 -23.16 17.22 11.09
CA ILE A 537 -21.81 16.67 11.22
C ILE A 537 -20.92 17.66 11.99
N ASN A 538 -20.07 17.20 12.92
CA ASN A 538 -19.14 18.08 13.65
C ASN A 538 -17.70 18.04 13.11
N THR A 539 -17.33 17.00 12.36
CA THR A 539 -15.99 16.84 11.76
C THR A 539 -16.12 16.03 10.48
N ILE A 540 -15.45 16.50 9.43
CA ILE A 540 -15.32 15.86 8.10
C ILE A 540 -13.80 15.71 7.90
N PHE A 541 -13.35 14.54 7.47
CA PHE A 541 -11.95 14.17 7.30
C PHE A 541 -11.80 13.01 6.30
#